data_AF-A0AA41VDP8-F1
#
_entry.id   AF-A0AA41VDP8-F1
#
_cell.length_a   1.000
_cell.length_b   1.000
_cell.length_c   1.000
_cell.angle_alpha   90.00
_cell.angle_beta   90.00
_cell.angle_gamma   90.00
#
_symmetry.space_group_name_H-M   'P 1'
#
loop_
_entity.id
_entity.type
_entity.pdbx_description
1 polymer ?
#
loop_
_entity_poly.entity_id
_entity_poly.type
_entity_poly.pdbx_seq_one_letter_code
_entity_poly.pdbx_strand_id
1 'polypeptide(L)'
;MNFYNTAMGTKYKLVDPGYITSVCLPTCFLFHIDFTAKKIDVAGAPVEMFFAELTSINQVRCVKFCTSMGPKKLISGDKNNGCLYCEFRNVQHPLGGGFMAGGGGLFTDKKQRIESEQRERNAEMTTRQPLYR
;
A
#
# COMPACT_ATOMS: atom_id res chain seq x y z
N MET A 1 2.20 12.01 -0.37
CA MET A 1 2.35 11.62 1.06
C MET A 1 1.20 11.99 1.97
N ASN A 2 0.51 13.12 1.78
CA ASN A 2 -0.59 13.50 2.68
C ASN A 2 -1.64 12.39 2.88
N PHE A 3 -2.06 11.72 1.79
CA PHE A 3 -2.98 10.57 1.86
C PHE A 3 -2.55 9.52 2.88
N TYR A 4 -1.31 9.01 2.78
CA TYR A 4 -0.78 7.98 3.67
C TYR A 4 -0.59 8.51 5.11
N ASN A 5 -0.02 9.71 5.24
CA ASN A 5 0.22 10.34 6.55
C ASN A 5 -1.09 10.50 7.33
N THR A 6 -2.16 10.98 6.68
CA THR A 6 -3.49 11.12 7.28
C THR A 6 -4.09 9.76 7.63
N ALA A 7 -4.04 8.79 6.71
CA ALA A 7 -4.62 7.46 6.93
C ALA A 7 -3.95 6.69 8.08
N MET A 8 -2.63 6.80 8.22
CA MET A 8 -1.85 6.03 9.19
C MET A 8 -1.46 6.83 10.45
N GLY A 9 -1.81 8.11 10.54
CA GLY A 9 -1.39 8.98 11.65
C GLY A 9 0.13 9.16 11.74
N THR A 10 0.82 9.23 10.60
CA THR A 10 2.30 9.32 10.53
C THR A 10 2.79 10.62 9.90
N LYS A 11 4.07 10.94 10.09
CA LYS A 11 4.71 12.14 9.53
C LYS A 11 5.89 11.77 8.64
N TYR A 12 5.61 11.39 7.40
CA TYR A 12 6.63 11.21 6.38
C TYR A 12 6.78 12.45 5.50
N LYS A 13 8.01 12.76 5.12
CA LYS A 13 8.35 13.69 4.05
C LYS A 13 8.91 12.92 2.86
N LEU A 14 8.46 13.28 1.66
CA LEU A 14 9.00 12.74 0.41
C LEU A 14 10.51 13.03 0.31
N VAL A 15 11.28 12.03 -0.09
CA VAL A 15 12.73 12.12 -0.30
C VAL A 15 13.05 12.05 -1.79
N ASP A 16 12.54 11.04 -2.48
CA ASP A 16 12.77 10.78 -3.90
C ASP A 16 11.44 10.37 -4.55
N PRO A 17 11.00 11.01 -5.65
CA PRO A 17 9.76 10.66 -6.34
C PRO A 17 9.78 9.29 -7.04
N GLY A 18 10.94 8.65 -7.20
CA GLY A 18 11.07 7.29 -7.74
C GLY A 18 10.57 7.13 -9.17
N TYR A 19 10.00 5.97 -9.47
CA TYR A 19 9.54 5.58 -10.80
C TYR A 19 8.02 5.61 -10.89
N ILE A 20 7.53 5.92 -12.09
CA ILE A 20 6.12 5.86 -12.44
C ILE A 20 5.91 5.04 -13.70
N THR A 21 4.92 4.16 -13.66
CA THR A 21 4.32 3.53 -14.83
C THR A 21 2.91 4.05 -15.02
N SER A 22 2.44 4.01 -16.26
CA SER A 22 1.05 4.31 -16.57
C SER A 22 0.57 3.36 -17.66
N VAL A 23 -0.63 2.82 -17.49
CA VAL A 23 -1.30 1.98 -18.49
C VAL A 23 -2.70 2.51 -18.74
N CYS A 24 -3.10 2.55 -20.01
CA CYS A 24 -4.47 2.88 -20.39
C CYS A 24 -5.32 1.61 -20.29
N LEU A 25 -6.28 1.61 -19.36
CA LEU A 25 -7.30 0.56 -19.24
C LEU A 25 -8.60 1.07 -19.88
N PRO A 26 -9.55 0.18 -20.22
CA PRO A 26 -10.82 0.60 -20.85
C PRO A 26 -11.61 1.65 -20.05
N THR A 27 -11.47 1.67 -18.72
CA THR A 27 -12.25 2.53 -17.82
C THR A 27 -11.45 3.68 -17.20
N CYS A 28 -10.11 3.64 -17.24
CA CYS A 28 -9.27 4.61 -16.56
C CYS A 28 -7.81 4.53 -17.03
N PHE A 29 -6.99 5.51 -16.65
CA PHE A 29 -5.55 5.34 -16.61
C PHE A 29 -5.14 4.82 -15.25
N LEU A 30 -4.44 3.69 -15.21
CA LEU A 30 -3.83 3.16 -14.01
C LEU A 30 -2.37 3.64 -13.94
N PHE A 31 -1.96 4.10 -12.76
CA PHE A 31 -0.59 4.48 -12.45
C PHE A 31 -0.10 3.65 -11.27
N HIS A 32 1.07 3.04 -11.44
CA HIS A 32 1.84 2.52 -10.32
C HIS A 32 3.06 3.40 -10.12
N ILE A 33 3.31 3.75 -8.87
CA ILE A 33 4.38 4.65 -8.48
C ILE A 33 5.13 4.00 -7.33
N ASP A 34 6.45 3.94 -7.44
CA ASP A 34 7.29 3.80 -6.25
C ASP A 34 7.96 5.14 -5.95
N PHE A 35 8.20 5.38 -4.68
CA PHE A 35 8.90 6.57 -4.22
C PHE A 35 9.52 6.28 -2.87
N THR A 36 10.35 7.19 -2.37
CA THR A 36 10.94 7.05 -1.04
C THR A 36 10.59 8.23 -0.17
N ALA A 37 10.38 7.94 1.11
CA ALA A 37 10.05 8.94 2.10
C ALA A 37 10.75 8.62 3.42
N LYS A 38 10.88 9.64 4.27
CA LYS A 38 11.53 9.52 5.57
C LYS A 38 10.61 10.09 6.64
N LYS A 39 10.52 9.42 7.79
CA LYS A 39 9.88 9.98 8.98
C LYS A 39 10.66 11.21 9.43
N ILE A 40 9.95 12.29 9.74
CA ILE A 40 10.56 13.55 10.20
C ILE A 40 10.45 13.74 11.72
N ASP A 41 9.61 12.96 12.38
CA ASP A 41 9.37 12.99 13.82
C ASP A 41 10.22 11.95 14.60
N VAL A 42 11.01 11.14 13.90
CA VAL A 42 11.89 10.13 14.49
C VAL A 42 13.33 10.41 14.06
N ALA A 43 14.18 10.76 15.02
CA ALA A 43 15.60 10.99 14.79
C ALA A 43 16.28 9.73 14.24
N GLY A 44 17.09 9.87 13.19
CA GLY A 44 17.80 8.75 12.58
C GLY A 44 16.93 7.74 11.81
N ALA A 45 15.64 8.02 11.60
CA ALA A 45 14.75 7.10 10.88
C ALA A 45 15.30 6.72 9.48
N PRO A 46 15.16 5.46 9.06
CA PRO A 46 15.60 5.05 7.73
C PRO A 46 14.75 5.71 6.65
N VAL A 47 15.33 5.81 5.44
CA VAL A 47 14.54 6.10 4.24
C VAL A 47 13.79 4.83 3.87
N GLU A 48 12.47 4.92 3.82
CA GLU A 48 11.58 3.84 3.44
C GLU A 48 11.15 3.99 1.98
N MET A 49 10.93 2.86 1.33
CA MET A 49 10.34 2.80 0.01
C MET A 49 8.83 2.59 0.15
N PHE A 50 8.07 3.20 -0.74
CA PHE A 50 6.63 3.15 -0.78
C PHE A 50 6.19 2.74 -2.17
N PHE A 51 5.04 2.09 -2.23
CA PHE A 51 4.30 1.85 -3.45
C PHE A 51 2.95 2.56 -3.34
N ALA A 52 2.49 3.15 -4.45
CA ALA A 52 1.16 3.71 -4.58
C ALA A 52 0.53 3.35 -5.92
N GLU A 53 -0.77 3.06 -5.85
CA GLU A 53 -1.63 2.91 -7.00
C GLU A 53 -2.56 4.10 -7.10
N LEU A 54 -2.61 4.71 -8.28
CA LEU A 54 -3.55 5.77 -8.62
C LEU A 54 -4.33 5.39 -9.87
N THR A 55 -5.57 5.84 -9.94
CA THR A 55 -6.38 5.80 -11.17
C THR A 55 -6.73 7.20 -11.60
N SER A 56 -6.77 7.48 -12.91
CA SER A 56 -7.29 8.73 -13.46
C SER A 56 -8.50 8.48 -14.36
N ILE A 57 -9.57 9.23 -14.11
CA ILE A 57 -10.78 9.29 -14.94
C ILE A 57 -11.05 10.76 -15.21
N ASN A 58 -11.24 11.15 -16.47
CA ASN A 58 -11.46 12.56 -16.88
C ASN A 58 -10.43 13.52 -16.26
N GLN A 59 -9.15 13.13 -16.27
CA GLN A 59 -8.01 13.88 -15.70
C GLN A 59 -8.01 14.02 -14.17
N VAL A 60 -8.98 13.47 -13.46
CA VAL A 60 -9.01 13.45 -12.00
C VAL A 60 -8.26 12.22 -11.48
N ARG A 61 -7.13 12.45 -10.78
CA ARG A 61 -6.32 11.37 -10.17
C ARG A 61 -6.82 11.03 -8.77
N CYS A 62 -7.08 9.76 -8.53
CA CYS A 62 -7.50 9.23 -7.23
C CYS A 62 -6.49 8.19 -6.75
N VAL A 63 -5.99 8.33 -5.52
CA VAL A 63 -5.17 7.31 -4.87
C VAL A 63 -6.08 6.16 -4.44
N LYS A 64 -5.75 4.94 -4.87
CA LYS A 64 -6.49 3.72 -4.54
C LYS A 64 -5.79 2.90 -3.47
N PHE A 65 -4.47 2.90 -3.50
CA PHE A 65 -3.65 2.12 -2.59
C PHE A 65 -2.34 2.85 -2.33
N CYS A 66 -1.85 2.82 -1.10
CA CYS A 66 -0.51 3.31 -0.75
C CYS A 66 0.00 2.56 0.47
N THR A 67 1.20 1.99 0.38
CA THR A 67 1.81 1.22 1.47
C THR A 67 3.31 1.49 1.57
N SER A 68 3.83 1.51 2.79
CA SER A 68 5.27 1.35 3.00
C SER A 68 5.68 -0.09 2.67
N MET A 69 6.82 -0.25 2.02
CA MET A 69 7.47 -1.53 1.74
C MET A 69 8.65 -1.78 2.69
N GLY A 70 8.95 -0.83 3.57
CA GLY A 70 10.06 -0.90 4.51
C GLY A 70 11.33 -0.17 4.04
N PRO A 71 12.45 -0.33 4.76
CA PRO A 71 13.69 0.41 4.47
C PRO A 71 14.21 0.13 3.06
N LYS A 72 14.52 1.19 2.29
CA LYS A 72 14.98 1.09 0.89
C LYS A 72 16.16 0.12 0.71
N LYS A 73 17.09 0.10 1.66
CA LYS A 73 18.29 -0.74 1.63
C LYS A 73 18.00 -2.23 1.75
N LEU A 74 16.81 -2.60 2.25
CA LEU A 74 16.40 -3.98 2.44
C LEU A 74 15.48 -4.49 1.31
N ILE A 75 15.08 -3.61 0.39
CA ILE A 75 14.27 -4.00 -0.76
C ILE A 75 15.19 -4.70 -1.77
N SER A 76 15.00 -6.00 -1.94
CA SER A 76 15.71 -6.85 -2.89
C SER A 76 14.73 -7.83 -3.55
N GLY A 77 15.14 -8.44 -4.68
CA GLY A 77 14.33 -9.40 -5.43
C GLY A 77 13.63 -8.81 -6.65
N ASP A 78 12.69 -9.59 -7.20
CA ASP A 78 11.94 -9.22 -8.40
C ASP A 78 11.11 -7.96 -8.16
N LYS A 79 11.43 -6.91 -8.93
CA LYS A 79 10.81 -5.60 -8.72
C LYS A 79 9.32 -5.58 -9.03
N ASN A 80 8.91 -6.47 -9.93
CA ASN A 80 7.60 -6.40 -10.56
C ASN A 80 6.52 -7.24 -9.85
N ASN A 81 6.89 -8.21 -9.00
CA ASN A 81 5.98 -9.16 -8.34
C ASN A 81 4.84 -9.69 -9.23
N GLY A 82 5.14 -10.02 -10.49
CA GLY A 82 4.15 -10.55 -11.44
C GLY A 82 3.14 -9.54 -11.99
N CYS A 83 3.37 -8.23 -11.83
CA CYS A 83 2.50 -7.20 -12.39
C CYS A 83 2.67 -7.09 -13.91
N LEU A 84 1.64 -7.50 -14.66
CA LEU A 84 1.63 -7.47 -16.13
C LEU A 84 1.60 -6.05 -16.70
N TYR A 85 1.22 -5.05 -15.90
CA TYR A 85 1.20 -3.64 -16.33
C TYR A 85 2.57 -2.96 -16.24
N CYS A 86 3.50 -3.54 -15.48
CA CYS A 86 4.80 -2.96 -15.19
C CYS A 86 5.96 -3.78 -15.79
N GLU A 87 5.65 -4.71 -16.71
CA GLU A 87 6.50 -5.82 -17.19
C GLU A 87 7.89 -5.43 -17.75
N PHE A 88 8.18 -4.14 -17.94
CA PHE A 88 9.47 -3.62 -18.42
C PHE A 88 9.98 -2.40 -17.65
N ARG A 89 9.42 -2.09 -16.49
CA ARG A 89 9.68 -0.82 -15.78
C ARG A 89 10.20 -1.08 -14.36
N ASN A 90 10.97 -0.11 -13.86
CA ASN A 90 11.69 -0.21 -12.59
C ASN A 90 10.81 0.04 -11.34
N VAL A 91 9.48 -0.02 -11.45
CA VAL A 91 8.60 0.18 -10.29
C VAL A 91 8.62 -1.05 -9.42
N GLN A 92 8.96 -0.84 -8.15
CA GLN A 92 9.02 -1.82 -7.08
C GLN A 92 7.63 -2.05 -6.49
N HIS A 93 7.20 -3.31 -6.43
CA HIS A 93 5.88 -3.68 -5.93
C HIS A 93 5.94 -4.32 -4.53
N PRO A 94 4.89 -4.18 -3.71
CA PRO A 94 4.81 -4.86 -2.43
C PRO A 94 4.52 -6.35 -2.62
N LEU A 95 5.13 -7.20 -1.78
CA LEU A 95 4.93 -8.67 -1.84
C LEU A 95 3.49 -9.08 -1.47
N GLY A 96 2.84 -8.34 -0.57
CA GLY A 96 1.51 -8.68 -0.04
C GLY A 96 0.33 -8.29 -0.94
N GLY A 97 0.57 -7.92 -2.20
CA GLY A 97 -0.47 -7.51 -3.14
C GLY A 97 -1.33 -6.31 -2.67
N GLY A 98 -2.59 -6.27 -3.13
CA GLY A 98 -3.54 -5.19 -2.84
C GLY A 98 -3.58 -4.06 -3.88
N PHE A 99 -3.01 -4.31 -5.06
CA PHE A 99 -3.01 -3.42 -6.22
C PHE A 99 -3.37 -4.23 -7.48
N MET A 100 -3.79 -3.55 -8.55
CA MET A 100 -4.17 -4.16 -9.83
C MET A 100 -2.91 -4.61 -10.58
N ALA A 101 -2.73 -5.92 -10.74
CA ALA A 101 -1.53 -6.51 -11.36
C ALA A 101 -1.77 -7.11 -12.76
N GLY A 102 -2.99 -7.00 -13.32
CA GLY A 102 -3.32 -7.40 -14.69
C GLY A 102 -3.53 -8.90 -14.95
N GLY A 103 -3.08 -9.78 -14.05
CA GLY A 103 -3.54 -11.17 -14.02
C GLY A 103 -4.96 -11.30 -13.44
N GLY A 104 -5.65 -12.40 -13.73
CA GLY A 104 -6.92 -12.74 -13.06
C GLY A 104 -6.70 -12.91 -11.56
N GLY A 105 -6.77 -11.81 -10.81
CA GLY A 105 -6.40 -11.77 -9.40
C GLY A 105 -7.35 -12.57 -8.54
N LEU A 106 -6.86 -13.69 -7.99
CA LEU A 106 -7.39 -14.30 -6.77
C LEU A 106 -7.20 -13.30 -5.63
N PHE A 107 -8.27 -12.64 -5.22
CA PHE A 107 -8.29 -11.81 -4.02
C PHE A 107 -8.39 -12.70 -2.77
N THR A 108 -7.26 -12.97 -2.13
CA THR A 108 -7.15 -13.58 -0.79
C THR A 108 -5.83 -13.02 -0.21
N ASP A 109 -5.72 -12.22 0.87
CA ASP A 109 -6.24 -12.40 2.23
C ASP A 109 -6.18 -11.13 3.10
N LYS A 110 -6.52 -9.93 2.59
CA LYS A 110 -6.63 -8.73 3.48
C LYS A 110 -8.00 -8.56 4.13
N LYS A 111 -9.07 -9.07 3.51
CA LYS A 111 -10.41 -9.03 4.12
C LYS A 111 -10.51 -9.98 5.31
N GLN A 112 -9.92 -11.18 5.19
CA GLN A 112 -9.95 -12.18 6.27
C GLN A 112 -9.18 -11.72 7.52
N ARG A 113 -8.03 -11.05 7.38
CA ARG A 113 -7.27 -10.61 8.55
C ARG A 113 -7.95 -9.49 9.34
N ILE A 114 -8.59 -8.53 8.67
CA ILE A 114 -9.33 -7.47 9.34
C ILE A 114 -10.62 -8.03 9.97
N GLU A 115 -11.31 -8.95 9.27
CA GLU A 115 -12.51 -9.61 9.80
C GLU A 115 -12.20 -10.59 10.94
N SER A 116 -11.06 -11.30 10.92
CA SER A 116 -10.64 -12.20 12.01
C SER A 116 -10.19 -11.40 13.23
N GLU A 117 -9.40 -10.34 13.04
CA GLU A 117 -8.99 -9.44 14.14
C GLU A 117 -10.19 -8.70 14.75
N GLN A 118 -11.22 -8.36 13.95
CA GLN A 118 -12.47 -7.80 14.47
C GLN A 118 -13.34 -8.86 15.19
N ARG A 119 -13.41 -10.09 14.68
CA ARG A 119 -14.13 -11.20 15.34
C ARG A 119 -13.47 -11.60 16.66
N GLU A 120 -12.14 -11.67 16.73
CA GLU A 120 -11.39 -11.97 17.96
C GLU A 120 -11.60 -10.87 19.01
N ARG A 121 -11.51 -9.58 18.62
CA ARG A 121 -11.81 -8.46 19.53
C ARG A 121 -13.26 -8.47 20.04
N ASN A 122 -14.22 -8.85 19.21
CA ASN A 122 -15.63 -8.93 19.61
C ASN A 122 -15.90 -10.15 20.54
N ALA A 123 -15.20 -11.27 20.35
CA ALA A 123 -15.29 -12.44 21.22
C ALA A 123 -14.69 -12.20 22.62
N GLU A 124 -13.57 -11.47 22.70
CA GLU A 124 -12.94 -11.08 23.97
C GLU A 124 -13.79 -10.07 24.77
N MET A 125 -14.54 -9.19 24.10
CA MET A 125 -15.49 -8.28 24.77
C MET A 125 -16.71 -9.02 25.33
N THR A 126 -17.20 -10.04 24.63
CA THR A 126 -18.41 -10.80 25.05
C THR A 126 -18.13 -11.72 26.24
N THR A 127 -16.88 -12.16 26.43
CA THR A 127 -16.45 -13.00 27.57
C THR A 127 -16.11 -12.21 28.83
N ARG A 128 -16.09 -10.87 28.78
CA ARG A 128 -15.77 -9.98 29.91
C ARG A 128 -16.99 -9.19 30.43
N GLN A 129 -18.21 -9.72 30.31
CA GLN A 129 -19.31 -9.19 31.13
C GLN A 129 -19.06 -9.57 32.60
N PRO A 130 -18.92 -8.59 33.51
CA PRO A 130 -18.88 -8.89 34.93
C PRO A 130 -20.29 -9.31 35.36
N LEU A 131 -20.41 -10.52 35.91
CA LEU A 131 -21.56 -10.93 36.72
C LEU A 131 -21.63 -9.99 37.94
N TYR A 132 -22.41 -8.92 37.81
CA TYR A 132 -22.91 -8.16 38.95
C TYR A 132 -24.39 -8.45 39.15
N ARG A 133 -24.63 -9.24 40.20
CA ARG A 133 -25.89 -9.60 40.88
C ARG A 133 -26.86 -10.52 40.16
#